data_AF-A0A6H1UAU5-F1
#
_entry.id   AF-A0A6H1UAU5-F1
#
_cell.length_a   1.000
_cell.length_b   1.000
_cell.length_c   1.000
_cell.angle_alpha   90.00
_cell.angle_beta   90.00
_cell.angle_gamma   90.00
#
_symmetry.space_group_name_H-M   'P 1'
#
loop_
_entity.id
_entity.type
_entity.pdbx_description
1 polymer ?
#
loop_
_entity_poly.entity_id
_entity_poly.type
_entity_poly.pdbx_seq_one_letter_code
_entity_poly.pdbx_strand_id
1 'polypeptide(L)'
;MKCIDRFTSACRATRFVTLLCAAVMASVSVSYACENHGPGFGMYPMGSHARSAPTLSEQLARGMILSAEPRFTVNASEVSQVPFSITVPDNFEQAKVTWKADDIVNLQGAKDQAVGTGADQQLLLNIAPGKTGIFVLRGKLTANVAGQTVSKFRSIFVKVTSAEEKLAVAN
;
A
#
# COMPACT_ATOMS: atom_id res chain seq x y z
N MET A 1 3.04 29.60 -62.22
CA MET A 1 3.17 28.17 -61.89
C MET A 1 4.18 28.01 -60.76
N LYS A 2 3.85 27.15 -59.77
CA LYS A 2 4.72 26.48 -58.76
C LYS A 2 5.21 27.34 -57.58
N CYS A 3 4.73 27.10 -56.35
CA CYS A 3 5.03 26.00 -55.39
C CYS A 3 6.35 26.28 -54.63
N ILE A 4 6.34 26.66 -53.35
CA ILE A 4 6.05 25.89 -52.10
C ILE A 4 7.34 25.28 -51.47
N ASP A 5 7.44 25.48 -50.15
CA ASP A 5 8.06 24.67 -49.07
C ASP A 5 9.56 24.74 -48.67
N ARG A 6 9.69 25.12 -47.38
CA ARG A 6 10.27 24.43 -46.20
C ARG A 6 11.74 23.96 -46.14
N PHE A 7 12.31 24.30 -44.96
CA PHE A 7 13.20 23.54 -44.05
C PHE A 7 14.43 22.82 -44.63
N THR A 8 15.63 23.13 -44.10
CA THR A 8 16.42 22.23 -43.23
C THR A 8 17.87 22.71 -42.97
N SER A 9 18.32 22.53 -41.71
CA SER A 9 19.60 21.91 -41.31
C SER A 9 20.96 22.66 -41.32
N ALA A 10 21.63 22.51 -40.17
CA ALA A 10 23.05 22.14 -39.94
C ALA A 10 24.17 23.19 -39.84
N CYS A 11 24.68 23.30 -38.60
CA CYS A 11 26.05 23.00 -38.15
C CYS A 11 27.29 23.59 -38.86
N ARG A 12 28.05 24.40 -38.10
CA ARG A 12 29.54 24.50 -38.03
C ARG A 12 29.87 25.54 -36.93
N ALA A 13 30.92 25.50 -36.11
CA ALA A 13 32.22 24.81 -36.06
C ALA A 13 32.80 24.99 -34.61
N THR A 14 33.39 23.99 -33.93
CA THR A 14 34.83 23.61 -33.88
C THR A 14 35.70 24.57 -33.01
N ARG A 15 35.99 24.31 -31.71
CA ARG A 15 37.01 23.45 -31.00
C ARG A 15 38.26 24.20 -30.48
N PHE A 16 38.67 23.84 -29.24
CA PHE A 16 40.02 23.69 -28.61
C PHE A 16 40.17 24.43 -27.24
N VAL A 17 39.96 23.76 -26.08
CA VAL A 17 40.92 22.99 -25.21
C VAL A 17 41.88 23.94 -24.46
N THR A 18 41.98 23.97 -23.11
CA THR A 18 42.87 23.11 -22.28
C THR A 18 42.61 23.31 -20.75
N LEU A 19 42.40 22.20 -20.03
CA LEU A 19 42.76 21.76 -18.64
C LEU A 19 42.86 22.75 -17.42
N LEU A 20 42.79 22.38 -16.13
CA LEU A 20 42.35 21.24 -15.28
C LEU A 20 42.85 21.54 -13.83
N CYS A 21 42.08 21.17 -12.78
CA CYS A 21 42.44 20.87 -11.36
C CYS A 21 41.31 21.37 -10.42
N ALA A 22 40.43 20.54 -9.86
CA ALA A 22 40.56 19.42 -8.90
C ALA A 22 40.70 19.87 -7.42
N ALA A 23 39.62 19.69 -6.65
CA ALA A 23 39.54 19.26 -5.22
C ALA A 23 38.10 19.51 -4.72
N VAL A 24 37.23 18.50 -4.62
CA VAL A 24 37.02 17.62 -3.44
C VAL A 24 36.53 18.38 -2.21
N MET A 25 35.23 18.21 -1.88
CA MET A 25 34.64 18.06 -0.53
C MET A 25 33.17 17.62 -0.79
N ALA A 26 32.94 16.32 -0.95
CA ALA A 26 32.50 15.42 0.13
C ALA A 26 31.00 15.57 0.46
N SER A 27 30.27 14.57 -0.02
CA SER A 27 28.91 14.13 0.29
C SER A 27 28.54 14.20 1.78
N VAL A 28 27.35 14.73 2.07
CA VAL A 28 26.64 14.40 3.32
C VAL A 28 25.42 13.55 2.97
N SER A 29 25.67 12.25 2.92
CA SER A 29 24.63 11.23 2.96
C SER A 29 24.10 11.19 4.39
N VAL A 30 22.87 11.65 4.62
CA VAL A 30 22.21 11.44 5.91
C VAL A 30 21.66 10.02 5.93
N SER A 31 22.50 9.09 6.39
CA SER A 31 22.09 7.77 6.84
C SER A 31 21.49 7.93 8.25
N TYR A 32 20.18 7.77 8.39
CA TYR A 32 19.59 7.39 9.68
C TYR A 32 19.10 5.95 9.55
N ALA A 33 19.98 5.02 9.92
CA ALA A 33 19.61 3.66 10.26
C ALA A 33 20.30 3.32 11.59
N CYS A 34 19.44 3.15 12.60
CA CYS A 34 19.54 2.27 13.76
C CYS A 34 20.62 2.47 14.85
N GLU A 35 20.16 2.08 16.04
CA GLU A 35 20.92 1.70 17.25
C GLU A 35 21.42 2.81 18.16
N ASN A 36 20.55 3.19 19.09
CA ASN A 36 21.00 3.50 20.45
C ASN A 36 20.47 2.41 21.40
N HIS A 37 21.17 1.28 21.42
CA HIS A 37 21.20 0.41 22.60
C HIS A 37 22.18 1.05 23.60
N GLY A 38 21.65 1.79 24.57
CA GLY A 38 22.45 2.29 25.69
C GLY A 38 22.91 1.13 26.60
N PRO A 39 24.14 1.16 27.14
CA PRO A 39 24.61 0.14 28.07
C PRO A 39 24.12 0.46 29.49
N GLY A 40 23.73 -0.56 30.25
CA GLY A 40 23.74 -0.49 31.71
C GLY A 40 22.44 -0.84 32.42
N PHE A 41 22.34 -2.12 32.80
CA PHE A 41 21.78 -2.65 34.05
C PHE A 41 20.70 -1.85 34.79
N GLY A 42 19.46 -2.27 34.63
CA GLY A 42 18.32 -1.89 35.46
C GLY A 42 17.27 -2.99 35.41
N MET A 43 17.47 -4.03 36.20
CA MET A 43 16.56 -5.16 36.34
C MET A 43 15.30 -4.71 37.09
N TYR A 44 14.17 -4.56 36.39
CA TYR A 44 12.83 -4.56 36.98
C TYR A 44 11.84 -5.25 36.02
N PRO A 45 11.12 -6.30 36.45
CA PRO A 45 10.14 -6.97 35.60
C PRO A 45 8.80 -6.27 35.77
N MET A 46 8.37 -5.48 34.78
CA MET A 46 7.00 -5.01 34.72
C MET A 46 6.49 -5.08 33.28
N GLY A 47 5.59 -6.04 33.06
CA GLY A 47 4.76 -6.12 31.87
C GLY A 47 4.10 -4.78 31.63
N SER A 48 4.42 -4.19 30.49
CA SER A 48 3.76 -2.99 30.01
C SER A 48 3.37 -3.26 28.58
N HIS A 49 2.08 -3.46 28.36
CA HIS A 49 1.46 -3.22 27.07
C HIS A 49 1.72 -1.75 26.73
N ALA A 50 2.86 -1.46 26.10
CA ALA A 50 3.18 -0.16 25.57
C ALA A 50 2.18 0.12 24.44
N ARG A 51 1.03 0.69 24.79
CA ARG A 51 0.20 1.44 23.84
C ARG A 51 1.03 2.66 23.46
N SER A 52 1.76 2.57 22.35
CA SER A 52 2.43 3.72 21.74
C SER A 52 1.43 4.88 21.62
N ALA A 53 1.88 6.09 21.95
CA ALA A 53 1.05 7.28 21.79
C ALA A 53 0.59 7.37 20.32
N PRO A 54 -0.71 7.61 20.06
CA PRO A 54 -1.23 7.64 18.70
C PRO A 54 -0.55 8.76 17.92
N THR A 55 -0.09 8.44 16.72
CA THR A 55 0.55 9.43 15.85
C THR A 55 -0.48 10.49 15.43
N LEU A 56 -0.03 11.70 15.06
CA LEU A 56 -0.92 12.77 14.59
C LEU A 56 -1.83 12.31 13.44
N SER A 57 -1.30 11.49 12.52
CA SER A 57 -2.07 10.92 11.41
C SER A 57 -3.16 9.96 11.89
N GLU A 58 -2.90 9.15 12.93
CA GLU A 58 -3.94 8.27 13.51
C GLU A 58 -5.05 9.05 14.20
N GLN A 59 -4.73 10.21 14.80
CA GLN A 59 -5.71 11.10 15.40
C GLN A 59 -6.58 11.78 14.34
N LEU A 60 -5.99 12.21 13.22
CA LEU A 60 -6.71 12.81 12.10
C LEU A 60 -7.54 11.77 11.32
N ALA A 61 -7.09 10.51 11.28
CA ALA A 61 -7.84 9.40 10.68
C ALA A 61 -8.98 8.87 11.57
N ARG A 62 -9.35 9.57 12.65
CA ARG A 62 -10.39 9.14 13.58
C ARG A 62 -11.75 9.06 12.87
N GLY A 63 -12.49 7.99 13.13
CA GLY A 63 -13.79 7.74 12.50
C GLY A 63 -13.69 7.09 11.12
N MET A 64 -12.54 7.17 10.44
CA MET A 64 -12.30 6.41 9.22
C MET A 64 -12.02 4.94 9.56
N ILE A 65 -12.69 4.01 8.88
CA ILE A 65 -12.60 2.57 9.13
C ILE A 65 -12.46 1.81 7.80
N LEU A 66 -11.55 0.84 7.79
CA LEU A 66 -11.49 -0.22 6.78
C LEU A 66 -11.59 -1.55 7.54
N SER A 67 -12.73 -2.22 7.40
CA SER A 67 -13.03 -3.47 8.12
C SER A 67 -13.19 -4.62 7.12
N ALA A 68 -12.69 -5.78 7.50
CA ALA A 68 -12.87 -7.03 6.77
C ALA A 68 -12.68 -8.19 7.74
N GLU A 69 -13.33 -9.31 7.47
CA GLU A 69 -13.07 -10.55 8.19
C GLU A 69 -11.58 -10.91 8.05
N PRO A 70 -10.88 -11.18 9.16
CA PRO A 70 -9.41 -11.30 9.13
C PRO A 70 -8.92 -12.57 8.44
N ARG A 71 -9.77 -13.60 8.30
CA ARG A 71 -9.41 -14.91 7.79
C ARG A 71 -10.47 -15.44 6.84
N PHE A 72 -10.05 -15.88 5.65
CA PHE A 72 -10.91 -16.56 4.68
C PHE A 72 -10.27 -17.87 4.26
N THR A 73 -11.11 -18.86 3.94
CA THR A 73 -10.71 -20.08 3.25
C THR A 73 -11.38 -20.11 1.88
N VAL A 74 -10.61 -20.30 0.83
CA VAL A 74 -11.08 -20.35 -0.56
C VAL A 74 -10.41 -21.49 -1.31
N ASN A 75 -10.95 -21.86 -2.47
CA ASN A 75 -10.35 -22.89 -3.31
C ASN A 75 -9.39 -22.28 -4.32
N ALA A 76 -8.33 -23.03 -4.64
CA ALA A 76 -7.45 -22.72 -5.76
C ALA A 76 -8.23 -22.76 -7.08
N SER A 77 -7.87 -21.89 -8.02
CA SER A 77 -8.44 -21.80 -9.37
C SER A 77 -9.93 -21.42 -9.43
N GLU A 78 -10.54 -21.04 -8.31
CA GLU A 78 -11.91 -20.52 -8.25
C GLU A 78 -11.90 -19.02 -7.94
N VAL A 79 -12.88 -18.29 -8.48
CA VAL A 79 -13.13 -16.90 -8.11
C VAL A 79 -13.97 -16.89 -6.83
N SER A 80 -13.43 -16.29 -5.78
CA SER A 80 -14.11 -16.11 -4.49
C SER A 80 -14.34 -14.63 -4.20
N GLN A 81 -15.44 -14.34 -3.50
CA GLN A 81 -15.79 -12.99 -3.09
C GLN A 81 -15.43 -12.77 -1.63
N VAL A 82 -14.65 -11.73 -1.37
CA VAL A 82 -14.22 -11.31 -0.03
C VAL A 82 -14.92 -9.99 0.31
N PRO A 83 -15.93 -10.01 1.19
CA PRO A 83 -16.59 -8.79 1.63
C PRO A 83 -15.71 -7.97 2.58
N PHE A 84 -15.79 -6.65 2.42
CA PHE A 84 -15.21 -5.69 3.35
C PHE A 84 -16.12 -4.47 3.46
N SER A 85 -16.01 -3.73 4.56
CA SER A 85 -16.75 -2.49 4.76
C SER A 85 -15.83 -1.32 5.01
N ILE A 86 -16.31 -0.14 4.65
CA ILE A 86 -15.61 1.12 4.88
C ILE A 86 -16.55 2.13 5.53
N THR A 87 -15.97 2.95 6.39
CA THR A 87 -16.61 4.17 6.91
C THR A 87 -15.69 5.33 6.64
N VAL A 88 -16.22 6.36 5.99
CA VAL A 88 -15.50 7.60 5.67
C VAL A 88 -16.36 8.75 6.16
N PRO A 89 -15.92 9.50 7.20
CA PRO A 89 -16.69 10.63 7.70
C PRO A 89 -16.84 11.76 6.67
N ASP A 90 -17.88 12.58 6.78
CA ASP A 90 -18.24 13.57 5.76
C ASP A 90 -17.22 14.71 5.60
N ASN A 91 -16.40 14.97 6.61
CA ASN A 91 -15.34 15.98 6.55
C ASN A 91 -14.06 15.49 5.83
N PHE A 92 -14.11 14.31 5.20
CA PHE A 92 -13.01 13.71 4.48
C PHE A 92 -13.27 13.78 2.97
N GLU A 93 -12.22 14.06 2.22
CA GLU A 93 -12.28 14.24 0.78
C GLU A 93 -11.38 13.24 0.05
N GLN A 94 -11.67 13.01 -1.23
CA GLN A 94 -10.83 12.19 -2.13
C GLN A 94 -10.53 10.80 -1.56
N ALA A 95 -11.50 10.20 -0.87
CA ALA A 95 -11.33 8.91 -0.26
C ALA A 95 -11.15 7.82 -1.33
N LYS A 96 -10.21 6.91 -1.09
CA LYS A 96 -9.80 5.86 -2.03
C LYS A 96 -9.40 4.61 -1.27
N VAL A 97 -9.93 3.47 -1.70
CA VAL A 97 -9.52 2.15 -1.18
C VAL A 97 -8.64 1.44 -2.21
N THR A 98 -7.56 0.85 -1.72
CA THR A 98 -6.62 0.06 -2.50
C THR A 98 -6.34 -1.28 -1.82
N TRP A 99 -6.35 -2.36 -2.58
CA TRP A 99 -6.00 -3.72 -2.16
C TRP A 99 -4.84 -4.24 -2.99
N LYS A 100 -3.87 -4.83 -2.31
CA LYS A 100 -2.73 -5.51 -2.92
C LYS A 100 -2.68 -6.94 -2.43
N ALA A 101 -2.28 -7.86 -3.30
CA ALA A 101 -1.97 -9.23 -2.98
C ALA A 101 -0.57 -9.57 -3.49
N ASP A 102 -0.07 -10.74 -3.12
CA ASP A 102 1.10 -11.32 -3.76
C ASP A 102 0.75 -11.74 -5.20
N ASP A 103 1.74 -11.82 -6.09
CA ASP A 103 1.56 -11.99 -7.55
C ASP A 103 0.78 -13.27 -7.96
N ILE A 104 0.61 -14.19 -7.02
CA ILE A 104 -0.06 -15.48 -7.22
C ILE A 104 -1.60 -15.36 -7.06
N VAL A 105 -2.08 -14.25 -6.50
CA VAL A 105 -3.52 -13.98 -6.29
C VAL A 105 -3.97 -12.83 -7.18
N ASN A 106 -4.81 -13.14 -8.16
CA ASN A 106 -5.39 -12.10 -9.00
C ASN A 106 -6.53 -11.38 -8.24
N LEU A 107 -6.47 -10.05 -8.21
CA LEU A 107 -7.48 -9.20 -7.57
C LEU A 107 -8.32 -8.46 -8.61
N GLN A 108 -9.62 -8.51 -8.45
CA GLN A 108 -10.60 -7.80 -9.28
C GLN A 108 -11.72 -7.19 -8.40
N GLY A 109 -12.59 -6.38 -9.00
CA GLY A 109 -13.66 -5.68 -8.27
C GLY A 109 -13.15 -4.43 -7.57
N ALA A 110 -13.54 -4.23 -6.31
CA ALA A 110 -13.25 -3.02 -5.51
C ALA A 110 -11.78 -2.93 -5.02
N LYS A 111 -10.81 -3.28 -5.87
CA LYS A 111 -9.38 -3.32 -5.52
C LYS A 111 -8.69 -1.96 -5.55
N ASP A 112 -9.17 -1.02 -6.35
CA ASP A 112 -8.54 0.28 -6.57
C ASP A 112 -9.61 1.26 -7.03
N GLN A 113 -10.35 1.82 -6.07
CA GLN A 113 -11.52 2.65 -6.38
C GLN A 113 -11.64 3.85 -5.45
N ALA A 114 -12.16 4.95 -6.01
CA ALA A 114 -12.66 6.07 -5.21
C ALA A 114 -13.90 5.63 -4.43
N VAL A 115 -14.04 6.16 -3.22
CA VAL A 115 -15.15 5.83 -2.32
C VAL A 115 -15.77 7.11 -1.80
N GLY A 116 -17.09 7.11 -1.63
CA GLY A 116 -17.81 8.25 -1.10
C GLY A 116 -17.64 8.39 0.42
N THR A 117 -18.14 9.48 0.98
CA THR A 117 -18.39 9.57 2.42
C THR A 117 -19.61 8.74 2.79
N GLY A 118 -19.72 8.36 4.05
CA GLY A 118 -20.81 7.54 4.57
C GLY A 118 -20.31 6.39 5.44
N ALA A 119 -21.23 5.84 6.23
CA ALA A 119 -20.98 4.73 7.14
C ALA A 119 -21.25 3.37 6.50
N ASP A 120 -20.41 2.38 6.85
CA ASP A 120 -20.60 0.96 6.57
C ASP A 120 -20.91 0.61 5.11
N GLN A 121 -20.26 1.31 4.17
CA GLN A 121 -20.37 0.98 2.75
C GLN A 121 -19.77 -0.42 2.52
N GLN A 122 -20.61 -1.36 2.11
CA GLN A 122 -20.21 -2.74 1.85
C GLN A 122 -19.68 -2.89 0.42
N LEU A 123 -18.52 -3.51 0.29
CA LEU A 123 -17.80 -3.69 -0.97
C LEU A 123 -17.31 -5.13 -1.09
N LEU A 124 -17.09 -5.57 -2.33
CA LEU A 124 -16.62 -6.92 -2.64
C LEU A 124 -15.29 -6.88 -3.39
N LEU A 125 -14.34 -7.64 -2.88
CA LEU A 125 -13.08 -7.95 -3.56
C LEU A 125 -13.18 -9.35 -4.16
N ASN A 126 -13.01 -9.46 -5.47
CA ASN A 126 -12.95 -10.76 -6.13
C ASN A 126 -11.49 -11.23 -6.14
N ILE A 127 -11.25 -12.44 -5.62
CA ILE A 127 -9.93 -13.05 -5.57
C ILE A 127 -9.92 -14.35 -6.36
N ALA A 128 -8.87 -14.56 -7.15
CA ALA A 128 -8.64 -15.80 -7.89
C ALA A 128 -7.20 -16.28 -7.64
N PRO A 129 -6.97 -17.12 -6.61
CA PRO A 129 -5.65 -17.65 -6.30
C PRO A 129 -5.29 -18.79 -7.25
N GLY A 130 -4.09 -18.76 -7.83
CA GLY A 130 -3.61 -19.79 -8.76
C GLY A 130 -3.01 -21.04 -8.10
N LYS A 131 -2.73 -21.00 -6.78
CA LYS A 131 -2.06 -22.09 -6.04
C LYS A 131 -2.59 -22.19 -4.61
N THR A 132 -2.46 -23.37 -4.02
CA THR A 132 -2.74 -23.60 -2.60
C THR A 132 -1.69 -22.93 -1.70
N GLY A 133 -2.06 -22.62 -0.46
CA GLY A 133 -1.17 -21.97 0.51
C GLY A 133 -1.88 -20.95 1.39
N ILE A 134 -1.11 -20.07 2.03
CA ILE A 134 -1.63 -18.94 2.80
C ILE A 134 -1.09 -17.66 2.18
N PHE A 135 -1.99 -16.74 1.85
CA PHE A 135 -1.67 -15.45 1.24
C PHE A 135 -2.20 -14.31 2.09
N VAL A 136 -1.61 -13.11 1.92
CA VAL A 136 -2.03 -11.91 2.64
C VAL A 136 -2.52 -10.85 1.66
N LEU A 137 -3.78 -10.45 1.81
CA LEU A 137 -4.32 -9.28 1.14
C LEU A 137 -4.09 -8.05 2.02
N ARG A 138 -3.45 -7.02 1.47
CA ARG A 138 -3.14 -5.77 2.17
C ARG A 138 -4.03 -4.66 1.64
N GLY A 139 -4.95 -4.21 2.48
CA GLY A 139 -5.88 -3.11 2.21
C GLY A 139 -5.37 -1.79 2.80
N LYS A 140 -5.54 -0.71 2.05
CA LYS A 140 -5.29 0.66 2.48
C LYS A 140 -6.43 1.57 2.03
N LEU A 141 -7.06 2.24 2.99
CA LEU A 141 -8.01 3.32 2.77
C LEU A 141 -7.29 4.64 3.00
N THR A 142 -7.28 5.52 2.01
CA THR A 142 -6.68 6.86 2.07
C THR A 142 -7.75 7.91 1.89
N ALA A 143 -7.60 9.07 2.53
CA ALA A 143 -8.45 10.23 2.32
C ALA A 143 -7.72 11.50 2.78
N ASN A 144 -8.23 12.67 2.40
CA ASN A 144 -7.71 13.96 2.81
C ASN A 144 -8.62 14.61 3.86
N VAL A 145 -8.04 15.15 4.93
CA VAL A 145 -8.75 15.90 5.97
C VAL A 145 -7.88 17.08 6.40
N ALA A 146 -8.47 18.28 6.44
CA ALA A 146 -7.76 19.52 6.78
C ALA A 146 -6.43 19.71 6.01
N GLY A 147 -6.42 19.36 4.71
CA GLY A 147 -5.24 19.46 3.85
C GLY A 147 -4.17 18.39 4.05
N GLN A 148 -4.42 17.37 4.90
CA GLN A 148 -3.49 16.27 5.15
C GLN A 148 -4.04 14.94 4.67
N THR A 149 -3.20 14.14 4.03
CA THR A 149 -3.56 12.76 3.67
C THR A 149 -3.42 11.85 4.89
N VAL A 150 -4.48 11.11 5.19
CA VAL A 150 -4.54 10.12 6.26
C VAL A 150 -4.80 8.73 5.71
N SER A 151 -4.51 7.69 6.50
CA SER A 151 -4.65 6.30 6.04
C SER A 151 -5.08 5.35 7.14
N LYS A 152 -5.84 4.33 6.76
CA LYS A 152 -6.13 3.13 7.56
C LYS A 152 -5.73 1.89 6.79
N PHE A 153 -5.22 0.89 7.51
CA PHE A 153 -4.73 -0.34 6.94
C PHE A 153 -5.49 -1.53 7.49
N ARG A 154 -5.68 -2.55 6.64
CA ARG A 154 -6.25 -3.84 7.04
C ARG A 154 -5.50 -4.94 6.32
N SER A 155 -5.36 -6.09 6.98
CA SER A 155 -4.84 -7.30 6.34
C SER A 155 -5.87 -8.41 6.44
N ILE A 156 -5.98 -9.22 5.39
CA ILE A 156 -6.81 -10.42 5.35
C ILE A 156 -5.90 -11.59 5.04
N PHE A 157 -5.96 -12.64 5.86
CA PHE A 157 -5.26 -13.89 5.61
C PHE A 157 -6.18 -14.83 4.83
N VAL A 158 -5.74 -15.28 3.67
CA VAL A 158 -6.50 -16.19 2.81
C VAL A 158 -5.80 -17.54 2.79
N LYS A 159 -6.43 -18.54 3.41
CA LYS A 159 -6.05 -19.94 3.25
C LYS A 159 -6.65 -20.46 1.94
N VAL A 160 -5.82 -20.98 1.06
CA VAL A 160 -6.23 -21.56 -0.22
C VAL A 160 -6.03 -23.06 -0.17
N THR A 161 -7.12 -23.79 -0.29
CA THR A 161 -7.16 -25.26 -0.28
C THR A 161 -7.41 -25.80 -1.69
N SER A 162 -7.12 -27.08 -1.93
CA SER A 162 -7.64 -27.75 -3.11
C SER A 162 -9.13 -28.04 -2.91
N ALA A 163 -9.88 -28.15 -4.01
CA ALA A 163 -11.30 -28.51 -3.95
C ALA A 163 -11.54 -29.89 -3.28
N GLU A 164 -10.54 -30.77 -3.32
CA GLU A 164 -10.58 -32.12 -2.74
C GLU A 164 -10.43 -32.11 -1.21
N GLU A 165 -9.71 -31.15 -0.63
CA GLU A 165 -9.44 -31.07 0.81
C GLU A 165 -10.70 -30.69 1.63
N LYS A 166 -11.65 -29.98 1.02
CA LYS A 166 -12.90 -29.56 1.69
C LYS A 166 -13.84 -30.73 2.00
N LEU A 167 -13.76 -31.83 1.24
CA LEU A 167 -14.58 -33.03 1.47
C LEU A 167 -14.07 -33.87 2.67
N ALA A 168 -12.81 -33.70 3.06
CA ALA A 168 -12.21 -34.46 4.17
C ALA A 168 -12.45 -33.83 5.56
N VAL A 169 -12.93 -32.59 5.63
CA VAL A 169 -13.23 -31.88 6.90
C VAL A 169 -14.73 -31.96 7.27
N ALA A 170 -15.56 -32.48 6.37
CA ALA A 170 -17.01 -32.58 6.54
C ALA A 170 -17.52 -33.99 6.87
N ASN A 171 -16.64 -34.99 6.99
CA ASN A 171 -16.91 -36.34 7.48
C ASN A 171 -16.15 -36.59 8.80
#